data_AF-A0A8S3A2A7-F1
#
_entry.id   AF-A0A8S3A2A7-F1
#
_cell.length_a   1.000
_cell.length_b   1.000
_cell.length_c   1.000
_cell.angle_alpha   90.00
_cell.angle_beta   90.00
_cell.angle_gamma   90.00
#
_symmetry.space_group_name_H-M   'P 1'
#
loop_
_entity.id
_entity.type
_entity.pdbx_description
1 polymer ?
#
loop_
_entity_poly.entity_id
_entity_poly.type
_entity_poly.pdbx_seq_one_letter_code
_entity_poly.pdbx_strand_id
1 'polypeptide(L)' 'SFDEFLVDRRGGKRGDGFYDSHPEIEMEARAFAIEACGRKAASFTVQELAQYIDSRFYELYGLKKTGTGLI' A
#
# COMPACT_ATOMS: atom_id res chain seq x y z
N SER A 1 -3.17 5.19 29.98
CA SER A 1 -4.49 5.82 29.76
C SER A 1 -5.24 4.98 28.73
N PHE A 2 -6.57 4.88 28.80
CA PHE A 2 -7.38 4.20 27.77
C PHE A 2 -7.22 4.81 26.37
N ASP A 3 -6.60 6.01 26.28
CA ASP A 3 -6.29 6.71 25.03
C ASP A 3 -5.33 5.97 24.09
N GLU A 4 -4.51 5.04 24.58
CA GLU A 4 -3.53 4.34 23.74
C GLU A 4 -4.16 3.20 22.90
N PHE A 5 -5.32 2.68 23.35
CA PHE A 5 -6.08 1.64 22.65
C PHE A 5 -7.13 2.20 21.67
N LEU A 6 -7.41 3.51 21.76
CA LEU A 6 -8.33 4.24 20.88
C LEU A 6 -7.60 5.06 19.81
N VAL A 7 -6.35 4.71 19.48
CA VAL A 7 -5.78 5.10 18.18
C VAL A 7 -6.39 4.18 17.13
N ASP A 8 -7.70 4.34 16.92
CA ASP A 8 -8.27 4.03 15.62
C ASP A 8 -7.49 4.89 14.62
N ARG A 9 -6.60 4.26 13.86
CA ARG A 9 -5.87 4.92 12.77
C ARG A 9 -6.80 5.38 11.64
N ARG A 10 -8.12 5.38 11.85
CA ARG A 10 -9.17 5.89 10.95
C ARG A 10 -9.72 7.27 11.34
N GLY A 11 -9.02 8.09 12.14
CA GLY A 11 -9.38 9.50 12.21
C GLY A 11 -8.81 10.27 13.39
N GLY A 12 -7.88 11.19 13.12
CA GLY A 12 -7.50 12.20 14.12
C GLY A 12 -6.27 13.03 13.81
N LYS A 13 -5.42 12.58 12.88
CA LYS A 13 -4.49 13.45 12.16
C LYS A 13 -4.73 13.18 10.68
N ARG A 14 -5.06 14.21 9.91
CA ARG A 14 -4.79 14.20 8.47
C ARG A 14 -3.27 14.15 8.35
N GLY A 15 -2.73 12.95 8.49
CA GLY A 15 -1.32 12.70 8.31
C GLY A 15 -1.02 12.94 6.84
N ASP A 16 0.17 13.41 6.55
CA ASP A 16 0.70 13.48 5.19
C ASP A 16 1.07 12.05 4.72
N GLY A 17 0.17 11.09 4.96
CA GLY A 17 0.39 9.67 4.75
C GLY A 17 0.21 9.31 3.29
N PHE A 18 1.04 8.39 2.79
CA PHE A 18 0.95 7.94 1.40
C PHE A 18 -0.48 7.50 1.02
N TYR A 19 -1.15 6.71 1.85
CA TYR A 19 -2.51 6.24 1.57
C TYR A 19 -3.60 7.29 1.81
N ASP A 20 -3.32 8.36 2.55
CA ASP A 20 -4.25 9.49 2.67
C ASP A 20 -4.33 10.25 1.33
N SER A 21 -3.21 10.31 0.58
CA SER A 21 -3.12 10.91 -0.75
C SER A 21 -3.47 9.94 -1.89
N HIS A 22 -3.34 8.63 -1.65
CA HIS A 22 -3.56 7.57 -2.65
C HIS A 22 -4.47 6.44 -2.11
N PRO A 23 -5.73 6.75 -1.74
CA PRO A 23 -6.64 5.77 -1.13
C PRO A 23 -6.96 4.59 -2.06
N GLU A 24 -6.94 4.80 -3.38
CA GLU A 24 -7.10 3.76 -4.39
C GLU A 24 -5.99 2.71 -4.31
N ILE A 25 -4.75 3.12 -4.06
CA ILE A 25 -3.61 2.20 -3.92
C ILE A 25 -3.76 1.36 -2.65
N GLU A 26 -4.28 1.96 -1.56
CA GLU A 26 -4.51 1.22 -0.32
C GLU A 26 -5.52 0.09 -0.51
N MET A 27 -6.64 0.40 -1.16
CA MET A 27 -7.71 -0.57 -1.41
C MET A 27 -7.20 -1.73 -2.29
N GLU A 28 -6.47 -1.41 -3.36
CA GLU A 28 -5.92 -2.40 -4.28
C GLU A 28 -4.82 -3.26 -3.64
N ALA A 29 -3.92 -2.65 -2.86
CA ALA A 29 -2.85 -3.37 -2.15
C ALA A 29 -3.41 -4.37 -1.13
N ARG A 30 -4.50 -4.01 -0.43
CA ARG A 30 -5.22 -4.91 0.48
C ARG A 30 -5.85 -6.08 -0.27
N ALA A 31 -6.50 -5.82 -1.40
CA ALA A 31 -7.09 -6.89 -2.23
C ALA A 31 -6.00 -7.85 -2.74
N PHE A 32 -4.89 -7.31 -3.25
CA PHE A 32 -3.75 -8.10 -3.71
C PHE A 32 -3.19 -9.00 -2.60
N ALA A 33 -3.00 -8.47 -1.39
CA ALA A 33 -2.49 -9.25 -0.26
C ALA A 33 -3.45 -10.39 0.15
N ILE A 34 -4.76 -10.13 0.18
CA ILE A 34 -5.78 -11.15 0.50
C ILE A 34 -5.76 -12.26 -0.55
N GLU A 35 -5.75 -11.90 -1.83
CA GLU A 35 -5.69 -12.87 -2.92
C GLU A 35 -4.39 -13.69 -2.90
N ALA A 36 -3.25 -13.05 -2.65
CA ALA A 36 -1.96 -13.71 -2.58
C ALA A 36 -1.89 -14.70 -1.41
N CYS A 37 -2.38 -14.32 -0.22
CA CYS A 37 -2.48 -15.19 0.94
C CYS A 37 -3.49 -16.34 0.75
N GLY A 38 -4.52 -16.15 -0.08
CA GLY A 38 -5.51 -17.18 -0.41
C GLY A 38 -4.97 -18.28 -1.34
N ARG A 39 -3.81 -18.09 -1.97
CA ARG A 39 -3.18 -19.10 -2.83
C ARG A 39 -2.60 -20.22 -1.97
N LYS A 40 -2.71 -21.47 -2.44
CA LYS A 40 -2.16 -22.66 -1.75
C LYS A 40 -0.64 -22.62 -1.57
N ALA A 41 0.05 -21.78 -2.33
CA ALA A 41 1.47 -21.49 -2.16
C ALA A 41 1.62 -20.38 -1.11
N ALA A 42 2.08 -20.73 0.08
CA ALA A 42 2.38 -19.78 1.16
C ALA A 42 3.67 -18.97 0.90
N SER A 43 3.82 -18.46 -0.33
CA SER A 43 5.01 -17.76 -0.80
C SER A 43 4.86 -16.24 -0.82
N PHE A 44 3.72 -15.71 -0.38
CA PHE A 44 3.50 -14.27 -0.36
C PHE A 44 4.55 -13.57 0.51
N THR A 45 5.26 -12.63 -0.10
CA THR A 45 6.29 -11.84 0.56
C THR A 45 5.90 -10.37 0.65
N VAL A 46 6.42 -9.68 1.65
CA VAL A 46 6.31 -8.22 1.77
C VAL A 46 6.93 -7.53 0.55
N GLN A 47 7.93 -8.14 -0.07
CA GLN A 47 8.57 -7.61 -1.28
C GLN A 47 7.61 -7.58 -2.48
N GLU A 48 6.80 -8.62 -2.68
CA GLU A 48 5.79 -8.65 -3.74
C GLU A 48 4.72 -7.57 -3.51
N LEU A 49 4.30 -7.36 -2.27
CA LEU A 49 3.36 -6.28 -1.94
C LEU A 49 3.97 -4.89 -2.22
N ALA A 50 5.23 -4.68 -1.85
CA ALA A 50 5.93 -3.43 -2.11
C ALA A 50 6.06 -3.16 -3.61
N GLN A 51 6.41 -4.18 -4.40
CA GLN A 51 6.49 -4.09 -5.86
C GLN A 51 5.14 -3.78 -6.50
N TYR A 52 4.06 -4.35 -5.97
CA TYR A 52 2.71 -4.06 -6.42
C TYR A 52 2.33 -2.59 -6.16
N ILE A 53 2.48 -2.12 -4.92
CA ILE A 53 2.19 -0.73 -4.52
C ILE A 53 2.98 0.26 -5.39
N ASP A 54 4.28 0.01 -5.55
CA ASP A 54 5.17 0.84 -6.36
C ASP A 54 4.67 0.90 -7.81
N SER A 55 4.44 -0.26 -8.45
CA SER A 55 3.95 -0.33 -9.83
C SER A 55 2.63 0.42 -10.03
N ARG A 56 1.67 0.26 -9.11
CA ARG A 56 0.37 0.95 -9.16
C ARG A 56 0.50 2.46 -9.03
N PHE A 57 1.41 2.93 -8.19
CA PHE A 57 1.72 4.36 -8.11
C PHE A 57 2.22 4.91 -9.45
N TYR A 58 3.21 4.27 -10.08
CA TYR A 58 3.72 4.73 -11.40
C TYR A 58 2.64 4.69 -12.48
N GLU A 59 1.79 3.65 -12.49
CA GLU A 59 0.68 3.52 -13.44
C GLU A 59 -0.35 4.65 -13.30
N LEU A 60 -0.75 4.99 -12.07
CA LEU A 60 -1.72 6.06 -11.80
C LEU A 60 -1.23 7.43 -12.27
N TYR A 61 0.07 7.68 -12.14
CA TYR A 61 0.68 8.97 -12.51
C TYR A 61 1.28 8.98 -13.93
N GLY A 62 1.15 7.88 -14.68
CA GLY A 62 1.73 7.77 -16.03
C GLY A 62 3.27 7.89 -16.05
N LEU A 63 3.92 7.59 -14.92
CA LEU A 63 5.35 7.71 -14.74
C LEU A 63 6.04 6.43 -15.23
N LYS A 64 7.23 6.56 -15.82
CA LYS A 64 8.05 5.40 -16.20
C LYS A 64 9.12 5.15 -15.16
N LYS A 65 9.18 3.91 -14.66
CA LYS A 65 10.24 3.47 -13.76
C LYS A 65 11.52 3.21 -14.55
N THR A 66 12.47 4.15 -14.54
CA THR A 66 13.85 3.90 -14.97
C THR A 66 14.62 3.23 -13.85
N GLY A 67 15.47 2.25 -14.17
CA GLY A 67 16.10 1.30 -13.22
C GLY A 67 16.99 1.88 -12.09
N THR A 68 17.04 3.20 -11.93
CA THR A 68 17.82 3.92 -10.92
C THR A 68 16.99 4.93 -10.11
N GLY A 69 15.68 5.04 -10.33
CA GLY A 69 14.82 6.03 -9.68
C GLY A 69 14.09 6.96 -10.67
N LEU A 70 13.12 7.71 -10.13
CA LEU A 70 12.24 8.67 -10.81
C LEU A 70 13.05 9.67 -11.69
N ILE A 71 12.60 9.89 -12.93
CA ILE A 71 12.97 11.05 -13.75
C ILE A 71 11.71 11.88 -13.95
#